data_AF-A0A8B0SEJ7-F1
#
_entry.id   AF-A0A8B0SEJ7-F1
#
_cell.length_a   1.000
_cell.length_b   1.000
_cell.length_c   1.000
_cell.angle_alpha   90.00
_cell.angle_beta   90.00
_cell.angle_gamma   90.00
#
_symmetry.space_group_name_H-M   'P 1'
#
loop_
_entity.id
_entity.type
_entity.pdbx_description
1 polymer ?
#
loop_
_entity_poly.entity_id
_entity_poly.type
_entity_poly.pdbx_seq_one_letter_code
_entity_poly.pdbx_strand_id
1 'polypeptide(L)'
;MNKFLKLSTTALLLSGIVMSSAAFAAAVKAPTLRADTGTTTTDTAVDIDVAANDKDPSAVIDGYTGGKARYGSVVCDGGTCTYTPNPSKAKGKKTDSFTYTVTYKDARGKTRKKSARVTIHLKPAPVSGAA
;
A
#
# COMPACT_ATOMS: atom_id res chain seq x y z
N MET A 1 16.05 1.98 -72.79
CA MET A 1 15.44 1.11 -71.75
C MET A 1 16.13 1.41 -70.43
N ASN A 2 15.48 2.21 -69.57
CA ASN A 2 16.02 2.64 -68.29
C ASN A 2 16.11 1.46 -67.31
N LYS A 3 17.30 1.14 -66.81
CA LYS A 3 17.45 0.30 -65.62
C LYS A 3 17.85 1.22 -64.46
N PHE A 4 16.85 1.60 -63.67
CA PHE A 4 17.01 2.39 -62.45
C PHE A 4 17.96 1.70 -61.48
N LEU A 5 19.03 2.42 -61.13
CA LEU A 5 19.91 2.11 -60.02
C LEU A 5 19.12 2.33 -58.72
N LYS A 6 18.71 1.26 -58.03
CA LYS A 6 18.06 1.36 -56.72
C LYS A 6 19.13 1.75 -55.68
N LEU A 7 19.21 3.02 -55.33
CA LEU A 7 19.82 3.44 -54.06
C LEU A 7 18.84 3.07 -52.93
N SER A 8 19.08 1.92 -52.28
CA SER A 8 18.38 1.57 -51.05
C SER A 8 19.19 2.09 -49.86
N THR A 9 19.04 3.38 -49.59
CA THR A 9 19.66 4.04 -48.45
C THR A 9 18.80 3.81 -47.21
N THR A 10 19.02 2.72 -46.45
CA THR A 10 18.70 2.73 -45.02
C THR A 10 19.33 1.56 -44.27
N ALA A 11 20.40 1.86 -43.53
CA ALA A 11 20.80 1.09 -42.35
C ALA A 11 21.33 2.08 -41.32
N LEU A 12 20.60 2.29 -40.19
CA LEU A 12 21.18 2.36 -38.84
C LEU A 12 20.10 2.41 -37.72
N LEU A 13 20.06 1.30 -36.97
CA LEU A 13 19.93 1.15 -35.50
C LEU A 13 19.02 2.11 -34.69
N LEU A 14 17.91 1.57 -34.16
CA LEU A 14 17.59 1.76 -32.75
C LEU A 14 17.38 0.39 -32.09
N SER A 15 18.34 0.03 -31.24
CA SER A 15 18.21 -0.95 -30.17
C SER A 15 17.00 -0.62 -29.32
N GLY A 16 15.89 -1.29 -29.60
CA GLY A 16 14.68 -1.18 -28.82
C GLY A 16 13.99 -2.53 -28.87
N ILE A 17 14.33 -3.42 -27.93
CA ILE A 17 13.32 -4.38 -27.49
C ILE A 17 12.22 -3.48 -26.93
N VAL A 18 11.21 -3.16 -27.76
CA VAL A 18 9.88 -2.92 -27.26
C VAL A 18 9.56 -4.23 -26.56
N MET A 19 9.75 -4.29 -25.24
CA MET A 19 9.07 -5.29 -24.45
C MET A 19 7.61 -5.05 -24.78
N SER A 20 7.07 -5.92 -25.64
CA SER A 20 5.67 -5.88 -26.03
C SER A 20 4.86 -5.72 -24.76
N SER A 21 3.85 -4.86 -24.74
CA SER A 21 3.04 -4.58 -23.55
C SER A 21 2.54 -5.86 -22.86
N ALA A 22 2.41 -6.96 -23.61
CA ALA A 22 2.11 -8.30 -23.12
C ALA A 22 3.19 -8.93 -22.20
N ALA A 23 4.48 -8.71 -22.46
CA ALA A 23 5.58 -9.22 -21.62
C ALA A 23 5.72 -8.43 -20.31
N PHE A 24 5.45 -7.12 -20.33
CA PHE A 24 5.38 -6.29 -19.13
C PHE A 24 4.15 -6.64 -18.27
N ALA A 25 3.01 -6.89 -18.93
CA ALA A 25 1.78 -7.34 -18.29
C ALA A 25 1.95 -8.66 -17.53
N ALA A 26 2.67 -9.64 -18.08
CA ALA A 26 2.83 -10.94 -17.45
C ALA A 26 3.65 -10.91 -16.14
N ALA A 27 4.42 -9.85 -15.88
CA ALA A 27 5.32 -9.76 -14.73
C ALA A 27 4.72 -9.10 -13.47
N VAL A 28 3.68 -8.27 -13.61
CA VAL A 28 3.04 -7.56 -12.48
C VAL A 28 2.16 -8.52 -11.68
N LYS A 29 2.52 -8.72 -10.40
CA LYS A 29 1.78 -9.57 -9.46
C LYS A 29 0.92 -8.73 -8.51
N ALA A 30 0.00 -9.42 -7.83
CA ALA A 30 -0.81 -8.81 -6.79
C ALA A 30 0.01 -8.76 -5.48
N PRO A 31 -0.05 -7.64 -4.74
CA PRO A 31 0.71 -7.49 -3.50
C PRO A 31 0.32 -8.57 -2.50
N THR A 32 1.32 -9.13 -1.81
CA THR A 32 1.08 -10.03 -0.69
C THR A 32 1.04 -9.21 0.58
N LEU A 33 -0.18 -8.91 1.03
CA LEU A 33 -0.42 -8.17 2.26
C LEU A 33 -0.31 -9.08 3.49
N ARG A 34 0.31 -8.61 4.55
CA ARG A 34 0.41 -9.31 5.83
C ARG A 34 -0.28 -8.51 6.93
N ALA A 35 -0.54 -9.17 8.04
CA ALA A 35 -1.20 -8.54 9.18
C ALA A 35 -0.18 -7.76 10.01
N ASP A 36 -0.60 -6.62 10.52
CA ASP A 36 0.25 -5.70 11.28
C ASP A 36 -0.20 -5.56 12.73
N THR A 37 0.73 -5.06 13.54
CA THR A 37 0.46 -4.76 14.94
C THR A 37 1.04 -3.42 15.33
N GLY A 38 0.26 -2.61 16.05
CA GLY A 38 0.69 -1.39 16.70
C GLY A 38 0.48 -1.45 18.21
N THR A 39 1.12 -0.56 18.96
CA THR A 39 0.87 -0.36 20.38
C THR A 39 0.84 1.13 20.69
N THR A 40 -0.15 1.57 21.47
CA THR A 40 -0.23 2.95 21.93
C THR A 40 -0.95 3.06 23.27
N THR A 41 -0.96 4.24 23.88
CA THR A 41 -1.87 4.55 25.00
C THR A 41 -3.24 4.94 24.49
N THR A 42 -4.25 4.95 25.36
CA THR A 42 -5.64 5.30 25.01
C THR A 42 -5.87 6.76 24.58
N ASP A 43 -4.83 7.60 24.61
CA ASP A 43 -4.88 9.04 24.31
C ASP A 43 -3.79 9.51 23.33
N THR A 44 -2.95 8.59 22.84
CA THR A 44 -1.83 8.93 21.95
C THR A 44 -2.00 8.27 20.60
N ALA A 45 -1.83 9.04 19.52
CA ALA A 45 -1.82 8.49 18.17
C ALA A 45 -0.57 7.62 17.94
N VAL A 46 -0.68 6.65 17.04
CA VAL A 46 0.45 5.82 16.62
C VAL A 46 0.42 5.62 15.11
N ASP A 47 1.60 5.74 14.51
CA ASP A 47 1.82 5.42 13.12
C ASP A 47 2.25 3.95 12.99
N ILE A 48 1.60 3.24 12.07
CA ILE A 48 1.93 1.87 11.71
C ILE A 48 2.37 1.87 10.25
N ASP A 49 3.62 1.52 9.99
CA ASP A 49 4.08 1.19 8.64
C ASP A 49 3.49 -0.18 8.26
N VAL A 50 2.38 -0.16 7.52
CA VAL A 50 1.69 -1.37 7.07
C VAL A 50 2.34 -1.97 5.83
N ALA A 51 3.21 -1.22 5.14
CA ALA A 51 3.92 -1.70 3.97
C ALA A 51 5.20 -2.47 4.33
N ALA A 52 5.75 -2.28 5.54
CA ALA A 52 7.03 -2.85 5.98
C ALA A 52 7.14 -4.37 5.83
N ASN A 53 6.06 -5.11 6.08
CA ASN A 53 6.04 -6.59 6.02
C ASN A 53 5.32 -7.12 4.77
N ASP A 54 4.78 -6.24 3.94
CA ASP A 54 4.17 -6.59 2.67
C ASP A 54 5.24 -6.93 1.63
N LYS A 55 4.90 -7.80 0.69
CA LYS A 55 5.82 -8.23 -0.37
C LYS A 55 5.13 -8.13 -1.72
N ASP A 56 5.65 -7.28 -2.60
CA ASP A 56 5.65 -7.44 -4.06
C ASP A 56 6.41 -6.28 -4.74
N PRO A 57 7.63 -6.48 -5.25
CA PRO A 57 8.39 -5.41 -5.92
C PRO A 57 7.84 -5.02 -7.30
N SER A 58 6.88 -5.78 -7.85
CA SER A 58 6.33 -5.56 -9.19
C SER A 58 4.96 -4.89 -9.20
N ALA A 59 4.28 -4.82 -8.05
CA ALA A 59 2.96 -4.23 -7.95
C ALA A 59 3.02 -2.70 -8.06
N VAL A 60 2.20 -2.13 -8.95
CA VAL A 60 2.01 -0.68 -9.01
C VAL A 60 0.91 -0.31 -8.02
N ILE A 61 1.29 0.31 -6.91
CA ILE A 61 0.36 0.73 -5.86
C ILE A 61 -0.18 2.13 -6.16
N ASP A 62 -1.50 2.24 -6.22
CA ASP A 62 -2.23 3.50 -6.47
C ASP A 62 -2.64 4.19 -5.15
N GLY A 63 -2.68 3.47 -4.03
CA GLY A 63 -2.97 4.08 -2.72
C GLY A 63 -3.34 3.12 -1.61
N TYR A 64 -3.37 3.66 -0.40
CA TYR A 64 -3.75 2.98 0.84
C TYR A 64 -4.96 3.67 1.45
N THR A 65 -5.93 2.91 1.94
CA THR A 65 -7.08 3.46 2.66
C THR A 65 -7.32 2.74 3.98
N GLY A 66 -7.55 3.53 5.03
CA GLY A 66 -7.88 3.04 6.35
C GLY A 66 -9.35 2.65 6.48
N GLY A 67 -9.61 1.49 7.07
CA GLY A 67 -10.93 1.07 7.48
C GLY A 67 -11.37 1.68 8.81
N LYS A 68 -12.59 1.35 9.23
CA LYS A 68 -13.10 1.79 10.53
C LYS A 68 -12.45 0.99 11.67
N ALA A 69 -12.12 1.67 12.76
CA ALA A 69 -11.79 1.06 14.04
C ALA A 69 -12.92 1.32 15.05
N ARG A 70 -13.01 0.52 16.11
CA ARG A 70 -14.13 0.61 17.07
C ARG A 70 -13.91 1.72 18.09
N TYR A 71 -12.66 1.94 18.49
CA TYR A 71 -12.26 2.80 19.62
C TYR A 71 -11.37 3.96 19.19
N GLY A 72 -11.15 4.15 17.89
CA GLY A 72 -10.38 5.25 17.32
C GLY A 72 -10.75 5.53 15.87
N SER A 73 -9.99 6.39 15.24
CA SER A 73 -10.03 6.67 13.81
C SER A 73 -8.72 6.27 13.14
N VAL A 74 -8.79 6.00 11.84
CA VAL A 74 -7.64 5.59 11.03
C VAL A 74 -7.58 6.48 9.81
N VAL A 75 -6.40 7.01 9.52
CA VAL A 75 -6.05 7.66 8.26
C VAL A 75 -4.84 6.93 7.72
N CYS A 76 -4.84 6.59 6.43
CA CYS A 76 -3.67 5.99 5.80
C CYS A 76 -3.21 6.84 4.62
N ASP A 77 -1.90 7.00 4.50
CA ASP A 77 -1.23 7.68 3.41
C ASP A 77 0.10 6.99 3.12
N GLY A 78 0.42 6.79 1.84
CA GLY A 78 1.74 6.30 1.41
C GLY A 78 2.25 5.00 2.06
N GLY A 79 1.38 4.10 2.54
CA GLY A 79 1.77 2.84 3.21
C GLY A 79 1.92 2.95 4.72
N THR A 80 1.70 4.14 5.30
CA THR A 80 1.59 4.35 6.74
C THR A 80 0.12 4.56 7.10
N CYS A 81 -0.34 3.94 8.19
CA CYS A 81 -1.65 4.18 8.77
C CYS A 81 -1.50 4.77 10.17
N THR A 82 -2.01 5.97 10.38
CA THR A 82 -2.10 6.61 11.69
C THR A 82 -3.40 6.19 12.36
N TYR A 83 -3.30 5.47 13.48
CA TYR A 83 -4.41 5.19 14.37
C TYR A 83 -4.45 6.23 15.49
N THR A 84 -5.56 6.93 15.62
CA THR A 84 -5.82 7.87 16.72
C THR A 84 -6.92 7.32 17.61
N PRO A 85 -6.61 6.86 18.84
CA PRO A 85 -7.62 6.46 19.80
C PRO A 85 -8.58 7.61 20.10
N ASN A 86 -9.86 7.31 20.32
CA ASN A 86 -10.78 8.23 20.96
C ASN A 86 -10.74 7.95 22.48
N PRO A 87 -10.23 8.88 23.32
CA PRO A 87 -9.98 8.60 24.74
C PRO A 87 -11.19 8.05 25.50
N SER A 88 -12.38 8.61 25.26
CA SER A 88 -13.61 8.18 25.91
C SER A 88 -14.04 6.76 25.51
N LYS A 89 -13.79 6.35 24.27
CA LYS A 89 -14.14 5.01 23.75
C LYS A 89 -13.09 3.96 24.06
N ALA A 90 -11.81 4.37 24.05
CA ALA A 90 -10.66 3.50 24.26
C ALA A 90 -10.38 3.20 25.75
N LYS A 91 -10.88 4.03 26.67
CA LYS A 91 -10.70 3.84 28.11
C LYS A 91 -11.10 2.42 28.56
N GLY A 92 -10.18 1.73 29.23
CA GLY A 92 -10.37 0.37 29.73
C GLY A 92 -10.36 -0.73 28.66
N LYS A 93 -10.01 -0.42 27.41
CA LYS A 93 -9.85 -1.40 26.33
C LYS A 93 -8.38 -1.81 26.21
N LYS A 94 -8.16 -3.09 25.88
CA LYS A 94 -6.81 -3.66 25.69
C LYS A 94 -6.43 -3.76 24.22
N THR A 95 -7.41 -3.85 23.33
CA THR A 95 -7.18 -4.02 21.89
C THR A 95 -8.25 -3.30 21.05
N ASP A 96 -7.84 -2.79 19.91
CA ASP A 96 -8.71 -2.40 18.79
C ASP A 96 -8.18 -3.04 17.49
N SER A 97 -8.95 -3.00 16.42
CA SER A 97 -8.47 -3.46 15.11
C SER A 97 -9.15 -2.74 13.97
N PHE A 98 -8.45 -2.64 12.84
CA PHE A 98 -8.99 -2.15 11.59
C PHE A 98 -8.42 -2.95 10.41
N THR A 99 -8.94 -2.72 9.22
CA THR A 99 -8.36 -3.22 7.97
C THR A 99 -7.83 -2.06 7.17
N TYR A 100 -6.63 -2.17 6.60
CA TYR A 100 -6.23 -1.26 5.51
C TYR A 100 -6.50 -1.93 4.17
N THR A 101 -6.73 -1.12 3.14
CA THR A 101 -6.94 -1.59 1.77
C THR A 101 -5.92 -0.94 0.85
N VAL A 102 -5.20 -1.77 0.11
CA VAL A 102 -4.28 -1.37 -0.94
C VAL A 102 -5.01 -1.40 -2.26
N THR A 103 -4.96 -0.27 -2.98
CA THR A 103 -5.41 -0.16 -4.36
C THR A 103 -4.20 -0.30 -5.27
N TYR A 104 -4.25 -1.16 -6.29
CA TYR A 104 -3.10 -1.46 -7.17
C TYR A 104 -3.55 -1.75 -8.60
N LYS A 105 -2.63 -1.72 -9.56
CA LYS A 105 -2.88 -2.17 -10.94
C LYS A 105 -2.51 -3.64 -11.11
N ASP A 106 -3.42 -4.43 -11.67
CA ASP A 106 -3.07 -5.78 -12.11
C ASP A 106 -2.22 -5.75 -13.40
N ALA A 107 -1.73 -6.93 -13.80
CA ALA A 107 -1.08 -7.21 -15.07
C ALA A 107 -1.69 -6.52 -16.30
N ARG A 108 -3.00 -6.28 -16.30
CA ARG A 108 -3.73 -5.70 -17.44
C ARG A 108 -4.01 -4.21 -17.25
N GLY A 109 -3.38 -3.57 -16.26
CA GLY A 109 -3.59 -2.17 -15.91
C GLY A 109 -4.93 -1.89 -15.23
N LYS A 110 -5.68 -2.93 -14.82
CA LYS A 110 -6.98 -2.73 -14.15
C LYS A 110 -6.77 -2.47 -12.66
N THR A 111 -7.50 -1.52 -12.12
CA THR A 111 -7.49 -1.25 -10.68
C THR A 111 -8.10 -2.42 -9.90
N ARG A 112 -7.38 -2.89 -8.89
CA ARG A 112 -7.76 -3.93 -7.94
C ARG A 112 -7.58 -3.42 -6.52
N LYS A 113 -8.19 -4.15 -5.59
CA LYS A 113 -8.08 -3.88 -4.15
C LYS A 113 -7.76 -5.17 -3.41
N LYS A 114 -6.95 -5.05 -2.35
CA LYS A 114 -6.68 -6.13 -1.40
C LYS A 114 -6.57 -5.53 0.00
N SER A 115 -6.94 -6.29 1.02
CA SER A 115 -6.97 -5.80 2.40
C SER A 115 -6.24 -6.73 3.35
N ALA A 116 -5.70 -6.18 4.42
CA ALA A 116 -5.15 -6.92 5.55
C ALA A 116 -5.54 -6.25 6.87
N ARG A 117 -5.34 -6.98 7.97
CA ARG A 117 -5.75 -6.58 9.32
C ARG A 117 -4.60 -5.93 10.06
N VAL A 118 -4.90 -4.84 10.78
CA VAL A 118 -4.04 -4.26 11.80
C VAL A 118 -4.67 -4.47 13.17
N THR A 119 -3.88 -4.94 14.13
CA THR A 119 -4.27 -5.06 15.55
C THR A 119 -3.54 -4.01 16.37
N ILE A 120 -4.29 -3.21 17.13
CA ILE A 120 -3.72 -2.19 18.02
C ILE A 120 -3.82 -2.66 19.46
N HIS A 121 -2.69 -2.73 20.16
CA HIS A 121 -2.66 -2.93 21.61
C HIS A 121 -2.76 -1.59 22.31
N LEU A 122 -3.72 -1.47 23.21
CA LEU A 122 -4.02 -0.26 23.96
C LEU A 122 -3.51 -0.41 25.40
N LYS A 123 -2.72 0.58 25.83
CA LYS A 123 -2.29 0.75 27.21
C LYS A 123 -3.09 1.89 27.85
N PRO A 124 -3.35 1.85 29.16
CA PRO A 124 -3.91 3.02 29.84
C PRO A 124 -3.06 4.26 29.59
N ALA A 125 -3.72 5.39 29.33
CA ALA A 125 -3.09 6.70 29.38
C ALA A 125 -2.48 6.97 30.77
N PRO A 126 -1.39 7.76 30.87
CA PRO A 126 -0.93 8.27 32.15
C PRO A 126 -2.08 9.00 32.87
N VAL A 127 -2.24 8.77 34.17
CA VAL A 127 -3.22 9.53 34.95
C VAL A 127 -2.70 10.95 35.12
N SER A 128 -3.41 11.93 34.57
CA SER A 128 -3.15 13.36 34.82
C SER A 128 -3.48 13.66 36.29
N GLY A 129 -2.50 13.50 37.18
CA GLY A 129 -2.68 13.77 38.62
C GLY A 129 -1.63 13.20 39.56
N ALA A 130 -0.48 12.73 39.07
CA ALA A 130 0.67 12.39 39.92
C ALA A 130 1.77 13.44 39.74
N ALA A 131 1.58 14.60 40.36
CA ALA A 131 2.63 15.55 40.75
C ALA A 131 2.07 16.46 41.86
#